data_AF-A0A9D2TBZ2-F1
#
_entry.id   AF-A0A9D2TBZ2-F1
#
_cell.length_a   1.000
_cell.length_b   1.000
_cell.length_c   1.000
_cell.angle_alpha   90.00
_cell.angle_beta   90.00
_cell.angle_gamma   90.00
#
_symmetry.space_group_name_H-M   'P 1'
#
loop_
_entity.id
_entity.type
_entity.pdbx_description
1 polymer ?
#
loop_
_entity_poly.entity_id
_entity_poly.type
_entity_poly.pdbx_seq_one_letter_code
_entity_poly.pdbx_strand_id
1 'polypeptide(L)' 'MSKNEKRILILASVFALTFGIVPNVSAMHIMEGYLPGGFCIAWGILCVPFLIAGFLSIKKTLDEHRNLITLLAMSGAFV' A
#
# COMPACT_ATOMS: atom_id res chain seq x y z
N MET A 1 21.57 22.47 11.46
CA MET A 1 21.37 21.62 10.27
C MET A 1 22.68 21.41 9.56
N SER A 2 23.21 20.20 9.66
CA SER A 2 24.36 19.73 8.90
C SER A 2 24.09 19.80 7.39
N LYS A 3 25.14 20.00 6.60
CA LYS A 3 25.09 20.08 5.13
C LYS A 3 24.46 18.80 4.53
N ASN A 4 24.60 17.67 5.23
CA ASN A 4 24.05 16.37 4.83
C ASN A 4 22.54 16.27 5.09
N GLU A 5 22.04 16.78 6.23
CA GLU A 5 20.61 16.79 6.55
C GLU A 5 19.82 17.68 5.58
N LYS A 6 20.39 18.84 5.20
CA LYS A 6 19.78 19.70 4.17
C LYS A 6 19.68 19.00 2.82
N ARG A 7 20.71 18.24 2.43
CA ARG A 7 20.70 17.47 1.18
C ARG A 7 19.65 16.36 1.20
N ILE A 8 19.51 15.64 2.32
CA ILE A 8 18.49 14.60 2.49
C ILE A 8 17.10 15.21 2.41
N LEU A 9 16.86 16.35 3.07
CA LEU A 9 15.57 17.04 2.99
C LEU A 9 15.25 17.56 1.60
N ILE A 10 16.24 18.09 0.88
CA ILE A 10 16.07 18.52 -0.51
C ILE A 10 15.78 17.33 -1.42
N LEU A 11 16.46 16.20 -1.23
CA LEU A 11 16.19 14.98 -2.00
C LEU A 11 14.79 14.43 -1.70
N ALA A 12 14.39 14.40 -0.43
CA ALA A 12 13.07 13.95 -0.01
C ALA A 12 11.96 14.88 -0.53
N SER A 13 12.17 16.19 -0.52
CA SER A 13 11.18 17.15 -1.03
C SER A 13 11.07 17.10 -2.56
N VAL A 14 12.18 16.93 -3.28
CA VAL A 14 12.18 16.71 -4.74
C VAL A 14 11.50 15.38 -5.09
N PHE A 15 11.76 14.32 -4.33
CA PHE A 15 11.09 13.03 -4.50
C PHE A 15 9.57 13.15 -4.25
N ALA A 16 9.16 13.85 -3.19
CA ALA A 16 7.75 14.09 -2.90
C ALA A 16 7.06 14.97 -3.96
N LEU A 17 7.74 15.97 -4.52
CA LEU A 17 7.20 16.81 -5.59
C LEU A 17 7.06 16.05 -6.91
N THR A 18 8.03 15.20 -7.25
CA THR A 18 8.03 14.42 -8.50
C THR A 18 7.03 13.26 -8.47
N PHE A 19 6.85 12.59 -7.34
CA PHE A 19 5.88 11.49 -7.18
C PHE A 19 4.51 11.96 -6.65
N GLY A 20 4.40 13.18 -6.12
CA GLY A 20 3.15 13.71 -5.57
C GLY A 20 2.21 14.31 -6.62
N ILE A 21 2.73 14.71 -7.78
CA ILE A 21 1.93 15.17 -8.91
C ILE A 21 1.61 13.97 -9.81
N VAL A 22 0.74 13.09 -9.34
CA VAL A 22 0.17 12.02 -10.14
C VAL A 22 -1.08 12.57 -10.83
N PRO A 23 -1.33 12.27 -12.12
CA PRO A 23 -2.62 12.57 -12.74
C PRO A 23 -3.75 11.94 -11.89
N ASN A 24 -4.93 12.56 -11.90
CA ASN A 24 -6.13 11.94 -11.33
C ASN A 24 -6.38 10.62 -12.06
N VAL A 25 -5.83 9.53 -11.52
CA VAL A 25 -6.18 8.19 -11.94
C VAL A 25 -7.54 7.97 -11.32
N SER A 26 -8.59 8.01 -12.14
CA SER A 26 -9.86 7.41 -11.74
C SER A 26 -9.52 5.99 -11.33
N ALA A 27 -9.53 5.73 -10.02
CA ALA A 27 -9.18 4.44 -9.43
C ALA A 27 -10.21 3.42 -9.88
N MET A 28 -10.06 2.96 -11.12
CA MET A 28 -10.86 1.92 -11.73
C MET A 28 -10.03 0.65 -11.66
N HIS A 29 -10.67 -0.43 -11.24
CA HIS A 29 -10.07 -1.75 -11.24
C HIS A 29 -9.56 -2.03 -12.66
N ILE A 30 -8.27 -2.37 -12.79
CA ILE A 30 -7.69 -2.73 -14.09
C ILE A 30 -8.42 -3.99 -14.56
N MET A 31 -9.00 -3.94 -15.76
CA MET A 31 -9.72 -5.08 -16.32
C MET A 31 -8.78 -6.30 -16.42
N GLU A 32 -9.31 -7.50 -16.12
CA GLU A 32 -8.57 -8.73 -16.29
C GLU A 32 -8.04 -8.85 -17.74
N GLY A 33 -6.76 -9.18 -17.89
CA GLY A 33 -6.10 -9.29 -19.21
C GLY A 33 -5.61 -7.98 -19.83
N TYR A 34 -5.79 -6.82 -19.18
CA TYR A 34 -5.34 -5.53 -19.72
C TYR A 34 -3.82 -5.31 -19.56
N LEU A 35 -3.21 -5.85 -18.50
CA LEU A 35 -1.80 -5.64 -18.20
C LEU A 35 -0.91 -6.77 -18.78
N PRO A 36 0.22 -6.45 -19.42
CA PRO A 36 1.20 -7.46 -19.83
C PRO A 36 1.71 -8.25 -18.62
N GLY A 37 1.92 -9.56 -18.77
CA GLY A 37 2.22 -10.47 -17.66
C GLY A 37 3.42 -10.04 -16.79
N GLY A 38 4.42 -9.38 -17.37
CA GLY A 38 5.57 -8.85 -16.61
C GLY A 38 5.18 -7.76 -15.59
N PHE A 39 4.25 -6.88 -15.94
CA PHE A 39 3.76 -5.84 -15.02
C PHE A 39 2.89 -6.42 -13.91
N CYS A 40 2.08 -7.45 -14.21
CA CYS A 40 1.30 -8.16 -13.19
C CYS A 40 2.21 -8.73 -12.10
N ILE A 41 3.32 -9.36 -12.49
CA ILE A 41 4.28 -9.96 -11.56
C ILE A 41 5.00 -8.87 -10.75
N ALA A 42 5.41 -7.78 -11.39
CA ALA A 42 6.08 -6.67 -10.70
C ALA A 42 5.19 -6.06 -9.61
N TRP A 43 3.92 -5.77 -9.91
CA TRP A 43 2.96 -5.27 -8.92
C TRP A 43 2.64 -6.32 -7.85
N GLY A 44 2.54 -7.60 -8.22
CA GLY A 44 2.36 -8.71 -7.28
C GLY A 44 3.49 -8.76 -6.25
N ILE A 45 4.74 -8.77 -6.69
CA ILE A 45 5.92 -8.80 -5.80
C ILE A 45 5.94 -7.57 -4.88
N LEU A 46 5.57 -6.39 -5.41
CA LEU A 46 5.54 -5.16 -4.62
C LEU A 46 4.43 -5.19 -3.55
N CYS A 47 3.27 -5.77 -3.84
CA CYS A 47 2.15 -5.87 -2.89
C CYS A 47 2.32 -6.97 -1.82
N VAL A 48 2.99 -8.07 -2.15
CA VAL A 48 3.21 -9.22 -1.26
C VAL A 48 3.74 -8.85 0.14
N PRO A 49 4.81 -8.06 0.32
CA PRO A 49 5.32 -7.73 1.66
C PRO A 49 4.30 -6.96 2.51
N PHE A 50 3.52 -6.07 1.90
CA PHE A 50 2.49 -5.31 2.61
C PHE A 50 1.30 -6.18 3.01
N LEU A 51 0.89 -7.12 2.13
CA LEU A 51 -0.16 -8.08 2.44
C LEU A 51 0.26 -9.01 3.58
N ILE A 52 1.49 -9.52 3.57
CA ILE A 52 2.00 -10.38 4.64
C ILE A 52 2.06 -9.63 5.96
N ALA A 53 2.64 -8.41 5.97
CA ALA A 53 2.72 -7.60 7.18
C ALA A 53 1.33 -7.24 7.74
N GLY A 54 0.39 -6.88 6.87
CA GLY A 54 -0.99 -6.63 7.23
C GLY A 54 -1.67 -7.86 7.82
N PHE A 55 -1.52 -9.02 7.18
CA PHE A 55 -2.11 -10.27 7.66
C PHE A 55 -1.55 -10.70 9.02
N LEU A 56 -0.23 -10.59 9.23
CA LEU A 56 0.39 -10.89 10.52
C LEU A 56 -0.11 -9.96 11.64
N SER A 57 -0.28 -8.66 11.33
CA SER A 57 -0.81 -7.67 12.26
C SER A 57 -2.27 -7.95 12.63
N ILE A 58 -3.11 -8.27 11.64
CA ILE A 58 -4.52 -8.64 11.83
C ILE A 58 -4.59 -9.92 12.68
N LYS A 59 -3.82 -10.95 12.34
CA LYS A 59 -3.79 -12.22 13.08
C LYS A 59 -3.45 -12.02 14.55
N LYS A 60 -2.44 -11.20 14.86
CA LYS A 60 -2.07 -10.87 16.25
C LYS A 60 -3.21 -10.18 17.00
N THR A 61 -3.85 -9.21 16.36
CA THR A 61 -4.98 -8.45 16.93
C THR A 61 -6.20 -9.33 17.20
N LEU A 62 -6.49 -10.29 16.31
CA LEU A 62 -7.61 -11.23 16.47
C LEU A 62 -7.37 -12.28 17.56
N ASP A 63 -6.12 -12.69 17.78
CA ASP A 63 -5.76 -13.65 18.83
C ASP A 63 -6.00 -13.07 20.22
N GLU A 64 -5.63 -11.79 20.40
CA GLU A 64 -5.84 -11.04 21.64
C GLU A 64 -7.32 -10.64 21.84
N HIS A 65 -8.04 -10.33 20.75
CA HIS A 65 -9.43 -9.88 20.78
C HIS A 65 -10.31 -10.61 19.75
N ARG A 66 -10.78 -11.81 20.11
CA ARG A 66 -11.62 -12.65 19.25
C ARG A 66 -12.94 -11.99 18.82
N ASN A 67 -13.47 -11.05 19.60
CA ASN A 67 -14.67 -10.29 19.27
C ASN A 67 -14.50 -9.36 18.04
N LEU A 68 -13.26 -9.06 17.63
CA LEU A 68 -12.99 -8.21 16.47
C LEU A 68 -13.18 -8.94 15.14
N ILE A 69 -13.34 -10.27 15.14
CA ILE A 69 -13.58 -11.06 13.91
C ILE A 69 -14.85 -10.58 13.19
N THR A 70 -15.92 -10.33 13.94
CA THR A 70 -17.19 -9.86 13.37
C THR A 70 -17.07 -8.46 12.81
N LEU A 71 -16.36 -7.57 13.51
CA LEU A 71 -16.12 -6.21 13.04
C LEU A 71 -15.22 -6.18 11.80
N LEU A 72 -14.19 -7.03 11.75
CA LEU A 72 -13.36 -7.23 10.55
C LEU A 72 -14.21 -7.72 9.37
N ALA A 73 -15.07 -8.72 9.59
CA ALA A 73 -15.97 -9.25 8.57
C ALA A 73 -16.96 -8.17 8.06
N MET A 74 -17.56 -7.40 8.96
CA MET A 74 -18.44 -6.29 8.58
C MET A 74 -17.68 -5.20 7.82
N SER A 75 -16.46 -4.88 8.24
CA SER A 75 -15.63 -3.88 7.54
C SER A 75 -15.25 -4.32 6.12
N GLY A 76 -15.03 -5.61 5.89
CA GLY A 76 -14.75 -6.14 4.56
C GLY A 76 -15.98 -6.35 3.69
N ALA A 77 -17.14 -6.57 4.29
CA ALA A 77 -18.43 -6.69 3.59
C ALA A 77 -19.09 -5.35 3.28
N PHE A 78 -18.58 -4.26 3.88
CA PHE A 78 -19.07 -2.91 3.64
C PHE A 78 -18.59 -2.41 2.27
N VAL A 79 -19.54 -2.07 1.39
CA VAL A 79 -19.36 -1.54 0.03
C VAL A 79 -19.26 -0.01 0.05
#